data_AF-A0A358QQY3-F1
#
_entry.id   AF-A0A358QQY3-F1
#
_cell.length_a   1.000
_cell.length_b   1.000
_cell.length_c   1.000
_cell.angle_alpha   90.00
_cell.angle_beta   90.00
_cell.angle_gamma   90.00
#
_symmetry.space_group_name_H-M   'P 1'
#
loop_
_entity.id
_entity.type
_entity.pdbx_description
1 polymer ?
#
loop_
_entity_poly.entity_id
_entity_poly.type
_entity_poly.pdbx_seq_one_letter_code
_entity_poly.pdbx_strand_id
1 'polypeptide(L)' 'MAIKSLITRLTSIGYSRGEIEYSLTEILQHKNPCVLNKTDIRILISMMEERIQFERAEQIRNISKCY' A
#
# COMPACT_ATOMS: atom_id res chain seq x y z
N MET A 1 -11.40 5.45 -12.82
CA MET A 1 -11.07 4.02 -13.04
C MET A 1 -9.78 3.56 -12.35
N ALA A 2 -8.72 4.39 -12.23
CA ALA A 2 -7.45 3.97 -11.60
C ALA A 2 -7.54 3.62 -10.10
N ILE A 3 -8.27 4.40 -9.29
CA ILE A 3 -8.35 4.19 -7.83
C ILE A 3 -9.12 2.90 -7.46
N LYS A 4 -10.18 2.55 -8.20
CA LYS A 4 -10.88 1.28 -7.95
C LYS A 4 -9.97 0.07 -8.20
N SER A 5 -9.22 0.08 -9.30
CA SER A 5 -8.25 -0.98 -9.61
C SER A 5 -7.12 -1.05 -8.57
N LEU A 6 -6.67 0.09 -8.06
CA LEU A 6 -5.71 0.18 -6.96
C LEU A 6 -6.24 -0.54 -5.71
N ILE A 7 -7.44 -0.17 -5.26
CA ILE A 7 -8.06 -0.75 -4.06
C ILE A 7 -8.17 -2.27 -4.22
N THR A 8 -8.69 -2.74 -5.36
CA THR A 8 -8.82 -4.18 -5.63
C THR A 8 -7.48 -4.91 -5.56
N ARG A 9 -6.41 -4.34 -6.13
CA ARG A 9 -5.08 -4.94 -6.08
C ARG A 9 -4.54 -4.98 -4.65
N LEU A 10 -4.53 -3.86 -3.93
CA LEU A 10 -4.00 -3.78 -2.56
C LEU A 10 -4.77 -4.69 -1.59
N THR A 11 -6.08 -4.80 -1.75
CA THR A 11 -6.89 -5.75 -0.98
C THR A 11 -6.51 -7.21 -1.28
N SER A 12 -6.22 -7.57 -2.54
CA SER A 12 -5.79 -8.93 -2.89
C SER A 12 -4.46 -9.37 -2.28
N ILE A 13 -3.60 -8.40 -1.93
CA ILE A 13 -2.30 -8.64 -1.27
C ILE A 13 -2.40 -8.58 0.26
N GLY A 14 -3.57 -8.31 0.82
CA GLY A 14 -3.82 -8.41 2.26
C GLY A 14 -4.00 -7.07 2.99
N TYR A 15 -4.00 -5.94 2.29
CA TYR A 15 -4.34 -4.66 2.91
C TYR A 15 -5.84 -4.54 3.18
N SER A 16 -6.18 -4.05 4.37
CA SER A 16 -7.54 -3.64 4.67
C SER A 16 -7.89 -2.34 3.93
N ARG A 17 -9.18 -2.14 3.71
CA ARG A 17 -9.68 -0.91 3.06
C ARG A 17 -9.28 0.36 3.82
N GLY A 18 -9.25 0.31 5.15
CA GLY A 18 -8.87 1.44 5.99
C GLY A 18 -7.41 1.85 5.81
N GLU A 19 -6.50 0.88 5.73
CA GLU A 19 -5.06 1.15 5.49
C GLU A 19 -4.83 1.80 4.12
N ILE A 20 -5.59 1.36 3.12
CA ILE A 20 -5.52 1.91 1.76
C ILE A 20 -6.04 3.36 1.76
N GLU A 21 -7.19 3.61 2.38
CA GLU A 21 -7.79 4.95 2.46
C GLU A 21 -6.91 5.93 3.26
N TYR A 22 -6.30 5.46 4.36
CA TYR A 22 -5.34 6.24 5.14
C TYR A 22 -4.12 6.64 4.30
N SER A 23 -3.47 5.66 3.66
CA SER A 23 -2.27 5.90 2.84
C SER A 23 -2.54 6.84 1.67
N LEU A 24 -3.72 6.74 1.04
CA LEU A 24 -4.16 7.67 0.01
C LEU A 24 -4.38 9.09 0.55
N THR A 25 -4.99 9.19 1.74
CA THR A 25 -5.27 10.48 2.39
C THR A 25 -3.97 11.20 2.75
N GLU A 26 -2.99 10.49 3.27
CA GLU A 26 -1.67 11.03 3.66
C GLU A 26 -0.96 11.70 2.46
N ILE A 27 -1.04 11.09 1.28
CA ILE A 27 -0.48 11.70 0.05
C ILE A 27 -1.27 12.92 -0.39
N LEU A 28 -2.62 12.87 -0.31
CA LEU A 28 -3.47 14.01 -0.66
C LEU A 28 -3.26 15.20 0.29
N GLN A 29 -2.71 14.98 1.48
CA GLN A 29 -2.28 16.04 2.39
C GLN A 29 -0.95 16.67 1.97
N HIS A 30 -0.04 15.90 1.36
CA HIS A 30 1.27 16.38 0.91
C HIS A 30 1.31 16.89 -0.54
N LYS A 31 0.34 16.51 -1.37
CA LYS A 31 0.18 16.98 -2.76
C LYS A 31 -1.24 17.45 -3.01
N ASN A 32 -1.36 18.61 -3.66
CA ASN A 32 -2.65 19.09 -4.15
C ASN A 32 -3.29 17.99 -5.05
N PRO A 33 -4.55 17.57 -4.78
CA PRO A 33 -5.23 16.52 -5.54
C PRO A 33 -5.25 16.76 -7.06
N CYS A 34 -5.23 18.01 -7.49
CA CYS A 34 -5.20 18.40 -8.91
C CYS A 34 -3.88 18.08 -9.61
N VAL A 35 -2.80 17.82 -8.86
CA VAL A 35 -1.45 17.56 -9.37
C VAL A 35 -1.11 16.06 -9.28
N LEU A 36 -1.99 15.26 -8.66
CA LEU A 36 -1.81 13.83 -8.51
C LEU A 36 -1.88 13.15 -9.89
N ASN A 37 -0.77 12.59 -10.34
CA ASN A 37 -0.71 11.91 -11.63
C ASN A 37 -0.61 10.38 -11.47
N LYS A 38 -0.68 9.65 -12.59
CA LYS A 38 -0.59 8.18 -12.58
C LYS A 38 0.75 7.66 -12.03
N THR A 39 1.83 8.43 -12.12
CA THR A 39 3.15 8.06 -11.60
C THR A 39 3.14 8.09 -10.08
N ASP A 40 2.53 9.12 -9.48
CA ASP A 40 2.39 9.22 -8.02
C ASP A 40 1.62 8.02 -7.46
N ILE A 41 0.53 7.63 -8.12
CA ILE A 41 -0.26 6.45 -7.74
C ILE A 41 0.57 5.17 -7.88
N ARG A 42 1.41 5.05 -8.91
CA ARG A 42 2.30 3.87 -9.07
C ARG A 42 3.36 3.78 -8.00
N ILE A 43 3.97 4.91 -7.63
CA ILE A 43 4.96 4.96 -6.55
C ILE A 43 4.32 4.49 -5.23
N LEU A 44 3.10 4.97 -4.93
CA LEU A 44 2.35 4.52 -3.76
C LEU A 44 2.12 3.00 -3.77
N ILE A 45 1.69 2.43 -4.90
CA ILE A 45 1.51 0.99 -5.04
C ILE A 45 2.80 0.26 -4.71
N SER A 46 3.91 0.67 -5.32
CA SER A 46 5.21 0.04 -5.10
C SER A 46 5.65 0.11 -3.64
N MET A 47 5.47 1.26 -2.98
CA MET A 47 5.82 1.43 -1.56
C MET A 47 4.96 0.55 -0.65
N MET A 48 3.65 0.44 -0.91
CA MET A 48 2.76 -0.44 -0.14
C MET A 48 3.06 -1.91 -0.41
N GLU A 49 3.30 -2.29 -1.66
CA GLU A 49 3.70 -3.66 -2.01
C GLU A 49 5.03 -4.06 -1.36
N GLU A 50 5.98 -3.14 -1.27
CA GLU A 50 7.26 -3.38 -0.60
C GLU A 50 7.07 -3.55 0.91
N ARG A 51 6.30 -2.67 1.57
CA ARG A 51 6.01 -2.76 3.02
C ARG A 51 5.40 -4.11 3.40
N ILE A 52 4.40 -4.59 2.67
CA ILE A 52 3.75 -5.87 3.03
C ILE A 52 4.69 -7.06 2.85
N GLN A 53 5.63 -7.00 1.89
CA GLN A 53 6.63 -8.05 1.72
C GLN A 53 7.64 -8.06 2.88
N PHE A 54 8.05 -6.88 3.36
CA PHE A 54 8.88 -6.77 4.56
C PHE A 54 8.17 -7.31 5.80
N GLU A 55 6.91 -6.92 6.05
CA GLU A 55 6.11 -7.42 7.18
C GLU A 55 5.94 -8.94 7.13
N ARG A 56 5.65 -9.50 5.95
CA ARG A 56 5.58 -10.96 5.75
C ARG A 56 6.91 -11.64 6.02
N ALA A 57 8.02 -11.08 5.53
CA ALA A 57 9.35 -11.63 5.76
C ALA A 57 9.72 -11.60 7.26
N GLU A 58 9.37 -10.54 7.98
CA GLU A 58 9.56 -10.46 9.43
C GLU A 58 8.69 -11.46 10.19
N GLN A 59 7.42 -11.63 9.80
CA GLN A 59 6.56 -12.66 10.38
C GLN A 59 7.15 -14.06 10.19
N ILE A 60 7.62 -14.41 9.00
CA ILE A 60 8.29 -15.69 8.73
C ILE A 60 9.55 -15.85 9.57
N ARG A 61 10.38 -14.79 9.69
CA ARG A 61 11.58 -14.79 10.52
C ARG A 61 11.27 -14.99 12.01
N ASN A 62 10.16 -14.43 12.49
CA ASN A 62 9.74 -14.58 13.88
C ASN A 62 9.17 -15.97 14.16
N ILE A 63 8.42 -16.56 13.21
CA ILE A 63 7.93 -17.94 13.31
C ILE A 63 9.11 -18.94 13.34
N SER A 64 10.11 -18.74 12.49
CA SER A 64 11.29 -19.62 12.41
C SER A 64 12.25 -19.51 13.61
N LYS A 65 12.11 -18.49 14.47
CA LYS A 65 12.83 -18.40 15.75
C LYS A 65 12.13 -19.12 16.91
N CYS A 66 10.87 -19.51 16.74
CA CYS A 66 10.07 -20.18 17.76
C CYS A 66 10.09 -21.72 17.65
N TYR A 67 10.87 -22.27 16.72
CA TYR A 67 11.12 -23.70 16.54
C TYR A 67 12.58 -24.05 16.85
#